data_AF-A0A098LJL1-F1
#
_entry.id   AF-A0A098LJL1-F1
#
_cell.length_a   1.000
_cell.length_b   1.000
_cell.length_c   1.000
_cell.angle_alpha   90.00
_cell.angle_beta   90.00
_cell.angle_gamma   90.00
#
_symmetry.space_group_name_H-M   'P 1'
#
loop_
_entity.id
_entity.type
_entity.pdbx_description
1 polymer ?
#
loop_
_entity_poly.entity_id
_entity_poly.type
_entity_poly.pdbx_seq_one_letter_code
_entity_poly.pdbx_strand_id
1 'polypeptide(L)'
;MKIKLFAISALFIGIFSACNENSVDTKGISDELQNRKIVRVTESEIFDLANKTGEEAVKKIIESSKRRSEALAKEKKTEEAVLACNYSSIHNLDSLANAIDVFKINRIDTNFKSKIILSEIEAQLLDAYKYNKENKLEMKPNLQAINDTLFVYMSPIMVSTQCIALSDQTKEKSTSEFQGIWSIYLKKRDIVLTIQKESKKK
;
A
#
# COMPACT_ATOMS: atom_id res chain seq x y z
N MET A 1 51.67 4.94 80.34
CA MET A 1 50.72 5.84 79.66
C MET A 1 51.27 6.28 78.30
N LYS A 2 51.20 5.40 77.30
CA LYS A 2 51.46 5.62 75.86
C LYS A 2 50.66 4.51 75.16
N ILE A 3 50.22 4.68 73.91
CA ILE A 3 49.18 3.89 73.20
C ILE A 3 47.76 4.45 73.36
N LYS A 4 47.55 5.69 72.89
CA LYS A 4 46.25 6.17 72.39
C LYS A 4 46.48 7.36 71.44
N LEU A 5 47.22 7.17 70.34
CA LEU A 5 47.36 8.25 69.34
C LEU A 5 47.73 7.81 67.91
N PHE A 6 47.55 6.54 67.54
CA PHE A 6 47.86 6.07 66.17
C PHE A 6 46.69 5.42 65.43
N ALA A 7 45.55 5.20 66.09
CA ALA A 7 44.40 4.52 65.47
C ALA A 7 43.43 5.46 64.72
N ILE A 8 43.59 6.78 64.83
CA ILE A 8 42.64 7.75 64.26
C ILE A 8 43.09 8.28 62.88
N SER A 9 44.36 8.11 62.51
CA SER A 9 44.89 8.58 61.21
C SER A 9 44.64 7.62 60.04
N ALA A 10 44.36 6.34 60.32
CA ALA A 10 44.15 5.33 59.28
C ALA A 10 42.69 5.24 58.76
N LEU A 11 41.74 5.96 59.37
CA LEU A 11 40.32 5.87 59.01
C LEU A 11 39.85 6.96 58.03
N PHE A 12 40.68 7.96 57.72
CA PHE A 12 40.28 9.11 56.89
C PHE A 12 40.67 9.02 55.41
N ILE A 13 41.43 8.01 54.99
CA ILE A 13 41.96 7.91 53.60
C ILE A 13 41.08 7.03 52.69
N GLY A 14 40.09 6.31 53.23
CA GLY A 14 39.24 5.40 52.45
C GLY A 14 38.02 6.02 51.74
N ILE A 15 37.74 7.32 51.92
CA ILE A 15 36.46 7.93 51.50
C ILE A 15 36.52 8.57 50.11
N PHE A 16 37.71 8.71 49.49
CA PHE A 16 37.85 9.39 48.19
C PHE A 16 37.82 8.48 46.96
N SER A 17 37.67 7.16 47.10
CA SER A 17 37.69 6.22 45.96
C SER A 17 36.30 5.78 45.46
N ALA A 18 35.22 6.45 45.87
CA ALA A 18 33.84 6.08 45.51
C ALA A 18 33.18 6.97 44.45
N CYS A 19 33.93 7.81 43.73
CA CYS A 19 33.45 8.42 42.48
C CYS A 19 33.74 7.47 41.33
N ASN A 20 32.90 6.45 41.17
CA ASN A 20 32.86 5.67 39.94
C ASN A 20 32.05 6.51 38.94
N GLU A 21 32.73 7.05 37.91
CA GLU A 21 32.09 7.70 36.78
C GLU A 21 31.37 6.62 35.95
N ASN A 22 30.20 6.20 36.43
CA ASN A 22 29.28 5.37 35.68
C ASN A 22 28.73 6.22 34.55
N SER A 23 29.45 6.28 33.42
CA SER A 23 28.88 6.77 32.17
C SER A 23 27.66 5.91 31.87
N VAL A 24 26.48 6.48 32.08
CA VAL A 24 25.21 5.82 31.77
C VAL A 24 25.23 5.52 30.29
N ASP A 25 24.94 4.27 29.92
CA ASP A 25 24.78 3.85 28.52
C ASP A 25 23.55 4.53 27.92
N THR A 26 23.76 5.78 27.52
CA THR A 26 22.77 6.67 26.92
C THR A 26 22.35 6.20 25.54
N LYS A 27 23.07 5.25 24.91
CA LYS A 27 22.69 4.69 23.61
C LYS A 27 21.51 3.74 23.77
N GLY A 28 21.58 2.79 24.71
CA GLY A 28 20.45 1.89 24.98
C GLY A 28 19.18 2.64 25.42
N ILE A 29 19.33 3.69 26.23
CA ILE A 29 18.22 4.54 26.67
C ILE A 29 17.72 5.45 25.54
N SER A 30 18.60 6.00 24.70
CA SER A 30 18.22 6.80 23.52
C SER A 30 17.44 5.96 22.52
N ASP A 31 17.88 4.73 22.24
CA ASP A 31 17.20 3.82 21.32
C ASP A 31 15.82 3.40 21.86
N GLU A 32 15.70 3.20 23.18
CA GLU A 32 14.41 2.95 23.82
C GLU A 32 13.47 4.17 23.76
N LEU A 33 14.01 5.38 23.98
CA LEU A 33 13.25 6.64 23.91
C LEU A 33 12.80 6.99 22.48
N GLN A 34 13.67 6.78 21.48
CA GLN A 34 13.31 6.96 20.07
C GLN A 34 12.20 5.97 19.64
N ASN A 35 12.26 4.73 20.14
CA ASN A 35 11.21 3.75 19.89
C ASN A 35 9.85 4.12 20.51
N ARG A 36 9.86 4.86 21.64
CA ARG A 36 8.67 5.33 22.36
C ARG A 36 8.11 6.68 21.88
N LYS A 37 8.79 7.39 20.97
CA LYS A 37 8.31 8.68 20.46
C LYS A 37 6.96 8.50 19.74
N ILE A 38 5.89 9.04 20.33
CA ILE A 38 4.55 9.04 19.74
C ILE A 38 4.59 9.98 18.54
N VAL A 39 4.55 9.39 17.35
CA VAL A 39 4.45 10.15 16.10
C VAL A 39 2.97 10.50 15.91
N ARG A 40 2.65 11.79 15.98
CA ARG A 40 1.32 12.29 15.63
C ARG A 40 1.17 12.20 14.11
N VAL A 41 0.17 11.44 13.67
CA VAL A 41 -0.20 11.31 12.26
C VAL A 41 -1.51 12.08 12.06
N THR A 42 -1.55 12.95 11.06
CA THR A 42 -2.75 13.71 10.70
C THR A 42 -3.65 12.91 9.75
N GLU A 43 -4.95 13.21 9.72
CA GLU A 43 -5.88 12.57 8.78
C GLU A 43 -5.51 12.86 7.31
N SER A 44 -4.97 14.05 7.01
CA SER A 44 -4.49 14.36 5.66
C SER A 44 -3.34 13.45 5.24
N GLU A 45 -2.33 13.26 6.10
CA GLU A 45 -1.20 12.37 5.80
C GLU A 45 -1.65 10.92 5.58
N ILE A 46 -2.64 10.46 6.35
CA ILE A 46 -3.23 9.13 6.16
C ILE A 46 -3.92 9.04 4.80
N PHE A 47 -4.74 10.04 4.46
CA PHE A 47 -5.47 10.05 3.21
C PHE A 47 -4.54 10.15 1.99
N ASP A 48 -3.53 11.02 2.06
CA ASP A 48 -2.53 11.20 1.01
C ASP A 48 -1.72 9.93 0.79
N LEU A 49 -1.26 9.28 1.86
CA LEU A 49 -0.54 8.01 1.73
C LEU A 49 -1.46 6.90 1.23
N ALA A 50 -2.69 6.79 1.73
CA ALA A 50 -3.65 5.81 1.23
C ALA A 50 -3.93 5.99 -0.27
N ASN A 51 -4.05 7.24 -0.74
CA ASN A 51 -4.27 7.56 -2.14
C ASN A 51 -3.07 7.11 -2.99
N LYS A 52 -1.85 7.44 -2.53
CA LYS A 52 -0.61 7.02 -3.19
C LYS A 52 -0.44 5.50 -3.20
N THR A 53 -0.74 4.82 -2.09
CA THR A 53 -0.68 3.36 -2.00
C THR A 53 -1.66 2.72 -2.99
N GLY A 54 -2.87 3.26 -3.14
CA GLY A 54 -3.84 2.79 -4.12
C GLY A 54 -3.38 2.99 -5.56
N GLU A 55 -2.82 4.16 -5.88
CA GLU A 55 -2.23 4.45 -7.19
C GLU A 55 -1.08 3.49 -7.53
N GLU A 56 -0.15 3.29 -6.59
CA GLU A 56 0.97 2.36 -6.74
C GLU A 56 0.50 0.91 -6.91
N ALA A 57 -0.55 0.50 -6.20
CA ALA A 57 -1.13 -0.83 -6.36
C ALA A 57 -1.68 -1.02 -7.78
N VAL A 58 -2.48 -0.09 -8.29
CA VAL A 58 -3.00 -0.15 -9.67
C VAL A 58 -1.86 -0.17 -10.68
N LYS A 59 -0.82 0.66 -10.48
CA LYS A 59 0.37 0.66 -11.33
C LYS A 59 1.06 -0.71 -11.37
N LYS A 60 1.25 -1.37 -10.22
CA LYS A 60 1.81 -2.73 -10.15
C LYS A 60 0.96 -3.76 -10.90
N ILE A 61 -0.37 -3.66 -10.79
CA ILE A 61 -1.31 -4.53 -11.52
C ILE A 61 -1.12 -4.36 -13.04
N ILE A 62 -1.17 -3.12 -13.52
CA ILE A 62 -0.99 -2.78 -14.94
C ILE A 62 0.37 -3.26 -15.45
N GLU A 63 1.45 -2.98 -14.72
CA GLU A 63 2.80 -3.40 -15.12
C GLU A 63 2.96 -4.92 -15.17
N SER A 64 2.41 -5.65 -14.20
CA SER A 64 2.49 -7.11 -14.16
C SER A 64 1.73 -7.77 -15.32
N SER A 65 0.52 -7.28 -15.62
CA SER A 65 -0.29 -7.70 -16.76
C SER A 65 0.43 -7.41 -18.08
N LYS A 66 0.97 -6.19 -18.24
CA LYS A 66 1.73 -5.79 -19.42
C LYS A 66 2.93 -6.70 -19.66
N ARG A 67 3.77 -6.93 -18.64
CA ARG A 67 4.95 -7.81 -18.76
C ARG A 67 4.55 -9.23 -19.17
N ARG A 68 3.47 -9.76 -18.59
CA ARG A 68 2.93 -11.08 -18.94
C ARG A 68 2.45 -11.13 -20.39
N SER A 69 1.67 -10.13 -20.82
CA SER A 69 1.19 -10.01 -22.20
C SER A 69 2.35 -9.96 -23.20
N GLU A 70 3.39 -9.15 -22.93
CA GLU A 70 4.55 -9.01 -23.81
C GLU A 70 5.35 -10.32 -23.91
N ALA A 71 5.51 -11.05 -22.81
CA ALA A 71 6.17 -12.35 -22.81
C ALA A 71 5.40 -13.38 -23.67
N LEU A 72 4.08 -13.46 -23.49
CA LEU A 72 3.21 -14.36 -24.26
C LEU A 72 3.19 -14.02 -25.75
N ALA A 73 3.17 -12.73 -26.09
CA ALA A 73 3.23 -12.28 -27.49
C ALA A 73 4.55 -12.69 -28.16
N LYS A 74 5.69 -12.61 -27.46
CA LYS A 74 7.00 -13.08 -27.97
C LYS A 74 7.02 -14.59 -28.23
N GLU A 75 6.29 -15.35 -27.41
CA GLU A 75 6.12 -16.80 -27.58
C GLU A 75 5.08 -17.17 -28.66
N LYS A 76 4.52 -16.18 -29.39
CA LYS A 76 3.45 -16.37 -30.38
C LYS A 76 2.14 -16.93 -29.79
N LYS A 77 1.94 -16.76 -28.47
CA LYS A 77 0.70 -17.10 -27.74
C LYS A 77 -0.23 -15.89 -27.73
N THR A 78 -0.72 -15.52 -28.90
CA THR A 78 -1.43 -14.23 -29.12
C THR A 78 -2.74 -14.17 -28.34
N GLU A 79 -3.50 -15.25 -28.26
CA GLU A 79 -4.77 -15.29 -27.51
C GLU A 79 -4.52 -15.10 -26.01
N GLU A 80 -3.55 -15.81 -25.43
CA GLU A 80 -3.20 -15.66 -24.02
C GLU A 80 -2.59 -14.30 -23.71
N ALA A 81 -1.87 -13.70 -24.67
CA ALA A 81 -1.37 -12.34 -24.54
C ALA A 81 -2.53 -11.32 -24.46
N VAL A 82 -3.57 -11.47 -25.29
CA VAL A 82 -4.78 -10.65 -25.21
C VAL A 82 -5.49 -10.83 -23.87
N LEU A 83 -5.65 -12.08 -23.39
CA LEU A 83 -6.24 -12.36 -22.07
C LEU A 83 -5.43 -11.78 -20.90
N ALA A 84 -4.10 -11.77 -21.00
CA ALA A 84 -3.27 -11.11 -20.00
C ALA A 84 -3.46 -9.60 -20.03
N CYS A 85 -3.52 -9.02 -21.22
CA CYS A 85 -3.61 -7.59 -21.45
C CYS A 85 -4.98 -6.99 -21.06
N ASN A 86 -6.07 -7.70 -21.30
CA ASN A 86 -7.42 -7.31 -20.86
C ASN A 86 -7.72 -7.75 -19.40
N TYR A 87 -6.68 -8.17 -18.66
CA TYR A 87 -6.73 -8.65 -17.28
C TYR A 87 -7.59 -9.91 -17.05
N SER A 88 -8.15 -10.52 -18.09
CA SER A 88 -9.05 -11.68 -17.97
C SER A 88 -8.34 -12.95 -17.51
N SER A 89 -7.02 -13.01 -17.65
CA SER A 89 -6.20 -14.10 -17.09
C SER A 89 -5.99 -14.00 -15.57
N ILE A 90 -6.40 -12.91 -14.92
CA ILE A 90 -6.24 -12.73 -13.48
C ILE A 90 -7.43 -13.37 -12.76
N HIS A 91 -7.29 -14.65 -12.40
CA HIS A 91 -8.36 -15.41 -11.75
C HIS A 91 -8.30 -15.36 -10.21
N ASN A 92 -7.13 -15.09 -9.62
CA ASN A 92 -6.94 -15.07 -8.17
C ASN A 92 -6.49 -13.68 -7.70
N LEU A 93 -7.45 -12.85 -7.32
CA LEU A 93 -7.21 -11.50 -6.82
C LEU A 93 -6.61 -11.48 -5.41
N ASP A 94 -6.83 -12.52 -4.59
CA ASP A 94 -6.26 -12.60 -3.25
C ASP A 94 -4.75 -12.82 -3.29
N SER A 95 -4.28 -13.71 -4.19
CA SER A 95 -2.84 -13.88 -4.41
C SER A 95 -2.19 -12.62 -4.94
N LEU A 96 -2.88 -11.87 -5.81
CA LEU A 96 -2.39 -10.59 -6.32
C LEU A 96 -2.32 -9.55 -5.21
N ALA A 97 -3.36 -9.45 -4.37
CA ALA A 97 -3.41 -8.55 -3.22
C ALA A 97 -2.25 -8.78 -2.26
N ASN A 98 -1.99 -10.05 -1.93
CA ASN A 98 -0.84 -10.43 -1.10
C ASN A 98 0.50 -10.09 -1.76
N ALA A 99 0.64 -10.33 -3.07
CA ALA A 99 1.89 -10.06 -3.78
C ALA A 99 2.24 -8.57 -3.86
N ILE A 100 1.24 -7.68 -3.83
CA ILE A 100 1.44 -6.23 -3.88
C ILE A 100 1.24 -5.52 -2.53
N ASP A 101 1.03 -6.30 -1.46
CA ASP A 101 0.87 -5.86 -0.07
C ASP A 101 -0.33 -4.91 0.15
N VAL A 102 -1.51 -5.32 -0.33
CA VAL A 102 -2.78 -4.62 -0.07
C VAL A 102 -3.81 -5.58 0.54
N PHE A 103 -4.80 -5.05 1.25
CA PHE A 103 -5.73 -5.90 2.01
C PHE A 103 -6.63 -6.73 1.11
N LYS A 104 -7.20 -6.13 0.06
CA LYS A 104 -8.08 -6.82 -0.89
C LYS A 104 -8.11 -6.08 -2.22
N ILE A 105 -8.26 -6.82 -3.30
CA ILE A 105 -8.49 -6.29 -4.64
C ILE A 105 -9.82 -6.85 -5.15
N ASN A 106 -10.68 -5.98 -5.67
CA ASN A 106 -11.79 -6.38 -6.51
C ASN A 106 -11.58 -5.85 -7.94
N ARG A 107 -12.11 -6.60 -8.90
CA ARG A 107 -12.32 -6.17 -10.28
C ARG A 107 -13.81 -6.23 -10.56
N ILE A 108 -14.38 -5.14 -11.07
CA ILE A 108 -15.79 -5.09 -11.43
C ILE A 108 -15.88 -4.67 -12.89
N ASP A 109 -16.29 -5.60 -13.74
CA ASP A 109 -16.40 -5.34 -15.18
C ASP A 109 -17.67 -4.55 -15.52
N THR A 110 -17.64 -3.80 -16.62
CA THR A 110 -18.79 -3.06 -17.16
C THR A 110 -19.97 -3.97 -17.50
N ASN A 111 -19.70 -5.21 -17.92
CA ASN A 111 -20.70 -6.22 -18.27
C ASN A 111 -21.04 -7.14 -17.09
N PHE A 112 -20.81 -6.72 -15.84
CA PHE A 112 -21.06 -7.59 -14.69
C PHE A 112 -22.52 -8.06 -14.66
N LYS A 113 -22.71 -9.36 -14.48
CA LYS A 113 -24.02 -9.95 -14.19
C LYS A 113 -24.16 -10.01 -12.67
N SER A 114 -25.36 -9.71 -12.18
CA SER A 114 -25.80 -9.42 -10.80
C SER A 114 -25.38 -10.35 -9.63
N LYS A 115 -24.49 -11.33 -9.83
CA LYS A 115 -24.03 -12.27 -8.80
C LYS A 115 -22.97 -11.68 -7.85
N ILE A 116 -22.36 -10.55 -8.17
CA ILE A 116 -21.42 -9.86 -7.27
C ILE A 116 -22.23 -8.84 -6.46
N ILE A 117 -22.22 -8.97 -5.14
CA ILE A 117 -22.73 -7.93 -4.25
C ILE A 117 -21.68 -6.81 -4.25
N LEU A 118 -21.94 -5.78 -5.05
CA LEU A 118 -21.16 -4.54 -5.00
C LEU A 118 -21.46 -3.81 -3.70
N SER A 119 -20.45 -3.17 -3.12
CA SER A 119 -20.75 -2.12 -2.15
C SER A 119 -21.48 -0.98 -2.85
N GLU A 120 -22.27 -0.22 -2.10
CA GLU A 120 -23.02 0.92 -2.64
C GLU A 120 -22.08 1.93 -3.32
N ILE A 121 -20.91 2.19 -2.72
CA ILE A 121 -19.88 3.08 -3.25
C ILE A 121 -19.32 2.58 -4.60
N GLU A 122 -19.05 1.28 -4.72
CA GLU A 122 -18.56 0.69 -5.97
C GLU A 122 -19.60 0.77 -7.09
N ALA A 123 -20.88 0.54 -6.77
CA ALA A 123 -21.97 0.66 -7.73
C ALA A 123 -22.14 2.11 -8.21
N GLN A 124 -22.17 3.06 -7.28
CA GLN A 124 -22.28 4.50 -7.59
C GLN A 124 -21.12 4.96 -8.48
N LEU A 125 -19.88 4.57 -8.15
CA LEU A 125 -18.73 5.01 -8.93
C LEU A 125 -18.65 4.33 -10.31
N LEU A 126 -19.03 3.05 -10.40
CA LEU A 126 -19.11 2.37 -11.69
C LEU A 126 -20.12 3.09 -12.61
N ASP A 127 -21.27 3.48 -12.10
CA ASP A 127 -22.28 4.21 -12.88
C ASP A 127 -21.81 5.63 -13.24
N ALA A 128 -21.12 6.32 -12.32
CA ALA A 128 -20.50 7.61 -12.62
C ALA A 128 -19.46 7.50 -13.75
N TYR A 129 -18.63 6.46 -13.78
CA TYR A 129 -17.67 6.25 -14.86
C TYR A 129 -18.33 5.87 -16.19
N LYS A 130 -19.41 5.08 -16.17
CA LYS A 130 -20.23 4.84 -17.38
C LYS A 130 -20.77 6.16 -17.93
N TYR A 131 -21.35 6.99 -17.07
CA TYR A 131 -21.83 8.32 -17.45
C TYR A 131 -20.69 9.19 -18.00
N ASN A 132 -19.53 9.22 -17.35
CA ASN A 132 -18.38 9.99 -17.80
C ASN A 132 -17.93 9.54 -19.19
N LYS A 133 -17.87 8.22 -19.44
CA LYS A 133 -17.56 7.66 -20.75
C LYS A 133 -18.56 8.12 -21.82
N GLU A 134 -19.85 8.01 -21.55
CA GLU A 134 -20.93 8.41 -22.48
C GLU A 134 -20.86 9.91 -22.83
N ASN A 135 -20.47 10.73 -21.86
CA ASN A 135 -20.40 12.19 -21.98
C ASN A 135 -18.99 12.72 -22.28
N LYS A 136 -18.02 11.84 -22.55
CA LYS A 136 -16.60 12.18 -22.82
C LYS A 136 -15.96 13.03 -21.71
N LEU A 137 -16.34 12.76 -20.46
CA LEU A 137 -15.76 13.36 -19.27
C LEU A 137 -14.58 12.51 -18.78
N GLU A 138 -13.64 13.17 -18.10
CA GLU A 138 -12.49 12.51 -17.51
C GLU A 138 -12.93 11.56 -16.38
N MET A 139 -12.38 10.34 -16.36
CA MET A 139 -12.54 9.40 -15.26
C MET A 139 -11.28 9.44 -14.39
N LYS A 140 -11.38 10.03 -13.21
CA LYS A 140 -10.27 10.13 -12.25
C LYS A 140 -10.42 9.06 -11.17
N PRO A 141 -9.33 8.45 -10.71
CA PRO A 141 -9.37 7.60 -9.53
C PRO A 141 -9.94 8.33 -8.32
N ASN A 142 -10.51 7.58 -7.41
CA ASN A 142 -11.18 8.10 -6.22
C ASN A 142 -10.84 7.26 -4.99
N LEU A 143 -10.38 7.91 -3.93
CA LEU A 143 -10.23 7.32 -2.60
C LEU A 143 -11.42 7.70 -1.71
N GLN A 144 -12.02 6.72 -1.05
CA GLN A 144 -13.07 6.96 -0.05
C GLN A 144 -12.84 6.11 1.20
N ALA A 145 -13.27 6.61 2.35
CA ALA A 145 -13.38 5.81 3.57
C ALA A 145 -14.71 5.05 3.56
N ILE A 146 -14.65 3.72 3.72
CA ILE A 146 -15.85 2.89 3.90
C ILE A 146 -16.34 3.00 5.35
N ASN A 147 -15.38 3.06 6.29
CA ASN A 147 -15.58 3.26 7.72
C ASN A 147 -14.25 3.75 8.34
N ASP A 148 -14.21 3.88 9.66
CA ASP A 148 -13.04 4.36 10.41
C ASP A 148 -11.77 3.50 10.25
N THR A 149 -11.88 2.30 9.70
CA THR A 149 -10.78 1.33 9.62
C THR A 149 -10.35 1.00 8.19
N LEU A 150 -11.16 1.35 7.18
CA LEU A 150 -11.00 0.83 5.83
C LEU A 150 -11.21 1.93 4.79
N PHE A 151 -10.23 2.06 3.90
CA PHE A 151 -10.34 2.85 2.68
C PHE A 151 -10.55 1.95 1.46
N VAL A 152 -11.15 2.51 0.43
CA VAL A 152 -11.21 1.93 -0.91
C VAL A 152 -10.72 2.97 -1.92
N TYR A 153 -9.66 2.61 -2.64
CA TYR A 153 -9.16 3.35 -3.79
C TYR A 153 -9.72 2.69 -5.05
N MET A 154 -10.44 3.46 -5.86
CA MET A 154 -11.09 2.95 -7.05
C MET A 154 -10.54 3.63 -8.30
N SER A 155 -10.17 2.84 -9.30
CA SER A 155 -9.57 3.34 -10.54
C SER A 155 -10.22 2.72 -11.78
N PRO A 156 -10.51 3.50 -12.83
CA PRO A 156 -11.10 2.97 -14.06
C PRO A 156 -10.12 2.04 -14.78
N ILE A 157 -10.63 0.93 -15.32
CA ILE A 157 -9.89 -0.01 -16.14
C ILE A 157 -10.05 0.41 -17.59
N MET A 158 -8.99 0.98 -18.16
CA MET A 158 -8.95 1.37 -19.56
C MET A 158 -8.19 0.32 -20.39
N VAL A 159 -8.70 -0.02 -21.56
CA VAL A 159 -7.96 -0.84 -22.54
C VAL A 159 -6.84 0.02 -23.12
N SER A 160 -5.60 -0.47 -23.11
CA SER A 160 -4.51 0.24 -23.80
C SER A 160 -4.61 0.06 -25.31
N THR A 161 -4.12 1.05 -26.06
CA THR A 161 -4.04 0.96 -27.53
C THR A 161 -3.20 -0.22 -28.00
N GLN A 162 -2.15 -0.59 -27.25
CA GLN A 162 -1.36 -1.79 -27.54
C GLN A 162 -2.19 -3.07 -27.39
N CYS A 163 -3.10 -3.11 -26.41
CA CYS A 163 -4.03 -4.22 -26.22
C CYS A 163 -4.99 -4.36 -27.40
N ILE A 164 -5.55 -3.23 -27.85
CA ILE A 164 -6.48 -3.18 -28.98
C ILE A 164 -5.79 -3.71 -30.23
N ALA A 165 -4.57 -3.23 -30.52
CA ALA A 165 -3.79 -3.68 -31.67
C ALA A 165 -3.43 -5.17 -31.62
N LEU A 166 -3.20 -5.73 -30.43
CA LEU A 166 -3.04 -7.18 -30.25
C LEU A 166 -4.35 -7.93 -30.52
N SER A 167 -5.48 -7.38 -30.07
CA SER A 167 -6.80 -7.98 -30.19
C SER A 167 -7.37 -7.96 -31.61
N ASP A 168 -6.98 -6.99 -32.43
CA ASP A 168 -7.40 -6.91 -33.85
C ASP A 168 -6.87 -8.08 -34.70
N GLN A 169 -5.88 -8.81 -34.19
CA GLN A 169 -5.32 -10.01 -34.81
C GLN A 169 -6.02 -11.30 -34.35
N THR A 170 -7.01 -11.21 -33.46
CA THR A 170 -7.73 -12.35 -32.89
C THR A 170 -9.24 -12.20 -33.06
N LYS A 171 -10.00 -13.26 -32.76
CA LYS A 171 -11.48 -13.21 -32.74
C LYS A 171 -12.03 -12.47 -31.53
N GLU A 172 -11.17 -12.10 -30.58
CA GLU A 172 -11.56 -11.55 -29.27
C GLU A 172 -11.48 -10.03 -29.31
N LYS A 173 -12.58 -9.39 -29.70
CA LYS A 173 -12.61 -7.94 -29.94
C LYS A 173 -12.78 -7.18 -28.62
N SER A 174 -11.80 -6.36 -28.24
CA SER A 174 -11.98 -5.39 -27.16
C SER A 174 -12.82 -4.22 -27.70
N THR A 175 -14.14 -4.30 -27.50
CA THR A 175 -15.10 -3.37 -28.11
C THR A 175 -15.34 -2.10 -27.30
N SER A 176 -14.81 -2.02 -26.07
CA SER A 176 -15.04 -0.91 -25.15
C SER A 176 -13.75 -0.45 -24.50
N GLU A 177 -13.39 0.83 -24.71
CA GLU A 177 -12.23 1.48 -24.11
C GLU A 177 -12.23 1.42 -22.57
N PHE A 178 -13.41 1.46 -21.94
CA PHE A 178 -13.61 1.28 -20.50
C PHE A 178 -14.11 -0.15 -20.22
N GLN A 179 -13.37 -0.90 -19.42
CA GLN A 179 -13.67 -2.31 -19.11
C GLN A 179 -14.31 -2.51 -17.75
N GLY A 180 -14.13 -1.59 -16.80
CA GLY A 180 -14.59 -1.78 -15.42
C GLY A 180 -13.84 -0.92 -14.42
N ILE A 181 -13.88 -1.30 -13.15
CA ILE A 181 -13.14 -0.64 -12.07
C ILE A 181 -12.27 -1.63 -11.30
N TRP A 182 -11.08 -1.17 -10.91
CA TRP A 182 -10.31 -1.76 -9.83
C TRP A 182 -10.77 -1.14 -8.51
N SER A 183 -11.04 -1.95 -7.50
CA SER A 183 -11.22 -1.50 -6.12
C SER A 183 -10.10 -2.08 -5.26
N ILE A 184 -9.26 -1.20 -4.69
CA ILE A 184 -8.15 -1.55 -3.82
C ILE A 184 -8.52 -1.17 -2.40
N TYR A 185 -8.69 -2.16 -1.54
CA TYR A 185 -9.01 -1.95 -0.14
C TYR A 185 -7.74 -1.84 0.68
N LEU A 186 -7.69 -0.82 1.52
CA LEU A 186 -6.53 -0.48 2.33
C LEU A 186 -6.95 -0.32 3.79
N LYS A 187 -6.31 -1.03 4.71
CA LYS A 187 -6.55 -0.85 6.15
C LYS A 187 -5.89 0.45 6.60
N LYS A 188 -6.67 1.33 7.23
CA LYS A 188 -6.15 2.59 7.82
C LYS A 188 -4.98 2.32 8.77
N ARG A 189 -5.06 1.23 9.55
CA ARG A 189 -3.97 0.79 10.44
C ARG A 189 -2.64 0.61 9.72
N ASP A 190 -2.63 -0.02 8.55
CA ASP A 190 -1.38 -0.36 7.84
C ASP A 190 -0.73 0.90 7.26
N ILE A 191 -1.56 1.85 6.81
CA ILE A 191 -1.13 3.19 6.38
C ILE A 191 -0.50 3.96 7.55
N VAL A 192 -1.17 4.02 8.71
CA VAL A 192 -0.65 4.68 9.91
C VAL A 192 0.69 4.09 10.34
N LEU A 193 0.79 2.76 10.37
CA LEU A 193 2.04 2.08 10.73
C LEU A 193 3.18 2.39 9.74
N THR A 194 2.86 2.58 8.46
CA THR A 194 3.86 2.96 7.44
C THR A 194 4.40 4.36 7.70
N ILE A 195 3.53 5.36 7.94
CA ILE A 195 3.93 6.74 8.27
C ILE A 195 4.82 6.76 9.53
N GLN A 196 4.40 6.05 10.57
CA GLN A 196 5.15 5.96 11.82
C GLN A 196 6.54 5.34 11.61
N LYS A 197 6.66 4.31 10.78
CA LYS A 197 7.96 3.71 10.44
C LYS A 197 8.85 4.66 9.65
N GLU A 198 8.31 5.42 8.69
CA GLU A 198 9.08 6.38 7.90
C GLU A 198 9.56 7.57 8.73
N SER A 199 8.73 8.08 9.64
CA SER A 199 9.12 9.17 10.54
C SER A 199 10.21 8.79 11.54
N LYS A 200 10.32 7.50 11.90
CA LYS A 200 11.40 6.97 12.77
C LYS A 200 12.74 6.80 12.05
N LYS A 201 12.77 6.83 10.72
CA LYS A 201 14.00 6.72 9.91
C LYS A 201 14.67 8.07 9.63
N LYS A 202 14.00 9.18 9.94
CA LYS A 202 14.49 10.56 9.78
C LYS A 202 15.00 11.08 11.11
#